data_AF-K5VGS7-F1
#
_entry.id   AF-K5VGS7-F1
#
_cell.length_a   1.000
_cell.length_b   1.000
_cell.length_c   1.000
_cell.angle_alpha   90.00
_cell.angle_beta   90.00
_cell.angle_gamma   90.00
#
_symmetry.space_group_name_H-M   'P 1'
#
loop_
_entity.id
_entity.type
_entity.pdbx_description
1 polymer ?
#
loop_
_entity_poly.entity_id
_entity_poly.type
_entity_poly.pdbx_seq_one_letter_code
_entity_poly.pdbx_strand_id
1 'polypeptide(L)'
;MFSSAKLMCAPEVLTAYKKADRKVKSVSAVFSEDARVNRQFSEDSMASLPTLSPNPPKFTPDGGQLSQENLEAMNINPDGFIWPEEENLFCTLLQTHQNHFVFEDSQRDTFREDYFSSYIIPVVLHSFNKISIRDAGLPSNLDNLMQPFAGCQCYTVFDLHWGFDARKVHSKSRDLTAFLTPLGLL
;
A
#
# COMPACT_ATOMS: atom_id res chain seq x y z
N MET A 1 57.98 -32.20 16.17
CA MET A 1 57.00 -31.39 16.92
C MET A 1 56.69 -30.14 16.11
N PHE A 2 55.58 -30.11 15.37
CA PHE A 2 55.11 -28.90 14.70
C PHE A 2 53.68 -28.65 15.19
N SER A 3 53.50 -27.62 16.01
CA SER A 3 52.22 -27.27 16.63
C SER A 3 51.67 -25.99 16.01
N SER A 4 50.47 -26.15 15.43
CA SER A 4 49.38 -25.20 15.30
C SER A 4 49.66 -23.84 14.63
N ALA A 5 49.46 -23.79 13.31
CA ALA A 5 49.14 -22.56 12.61
C ALA A 5 47.70 -22.17 12.97
N LYS A 6 47.57 -21.02 13.65
CA LYS A 6 46.32 -20.37 14.00
C LYS A 6 45.54 -20.08 12.70
N LEU A 7 44.48 -20.84 12.46
CA LEU A 7 43.49 -20.54 11.42
C LEU A 7 42.94 -19.14 11.70
N MET A 8 43.41 -18.16 10.93
CA MET A 8 42.83 -16.83 10.92
C MET A 8 41.40 -16.95 10.42
N CYS A 9 40.44 -16.62 11.30
CA CYS A 9 39.05 -16.47 10.95
C CYS A 9 38.98 -15.42 9.83
N ALA A 10 38.49 -15.81 8.66
CA ALA A 10 38.32 -14.89 7.54
C ALA A 10 37.42 -13.74 7.98
N PRO A 11 37.74 -12.47 7.63
CA PRO A 11 36.86 -11.35 7.92
C PRO A 11 35.50 -11.63 7.29
N GLU A 12 34.42 -11.49 8.07
CA GLU A 12 33.05 -11.55 7.54
C GLU A 12 32.91 -10.46 6.47
N VAL A 13 32.98 -10.87 5.21
CA VAL A 13 32.69 -9.99 4.09
C VAL A 13 31.20 -9.67 4.19
N LEU A 14 30.88 -8.47 4.69
CA LEU A 14 29.53 -7.90 4.69
C LEU A 14 29.14 -7.57 3.24
N THR A 15 28.85 -8.60 2.45
CA THR A 15 28.31 -8.41 1.11
C THR A 15 26.90 -7.85 1.23
N ALA A 16 26.61 -6.75 0.53
CA ALA A 16 25.27 -6.16 0.45
C ALA A 16 24.19 -7.12 -0.13
N TYR A 17 24.60 -8.30 -0.62
CA TYR A 17 23.76 -9.25 -1.33
C TYR A 17 23.59 -10.57 -0.56
N LYS A 18 22.36 -11.12 -0.51
CA LYS A 18 22.08 -12.45 0.05
C LYS A 18 22.82 -13.52 -0.77
N LYS A 19 23.59 -14.39 -0.11
CA LYS A 19 24.23 -15.54 -0.76
C LYS A 19 23.19 -16.43 -1.48
N ALA A 20 23.61 -17.12 -2.53
CA ALA A 20 22.72 -17.88 -3.41
C ALA A 20 21.89 -18.96 -2.68
N ASP A 21 22.47 -19.59 -1.66
CA ASP A 21 21.86 -20.58 -0.76
C ASP A 21 20.77 -19.97 0.15
N ARG A 22 20.89 -18.67 0.45
CA ARG A 22 19.92 -17.92 1.27
C ARG A 22 18.85 -17.23 0.43
N LYS A 23 18.95 -17.29 -0.90
CA LYS A 23 18.03 -16.60 -1.80
C LYS A 23 16.76 -17.41 -2.01
N VAL A 24 15.61 -16.78 -1.72
CA VAL A 24 14.30 -17.38 -1.93
C VAL A 24 13.82 -17.08 -3.35
N LYS A 25 13.47 -18.11 -4.12
CA LYS A 25 12.93 -17.98 -5.49
C LYS A 25 11.44 -18.24 -5.50
N SER A 26 10.68 -17.45 -6.25
CA SER A 26 9.24 -17.63 -6.36
C SER A 26 8.87 -18.69 -7.40
N VAL A 27 7.95 -19.59 -7.05
CA VAL A 27 7.48 -20.70 -7.88
C VAL A 27 5.94 -20.68 -7.93
N SER A 28 5.38 -21.15 -9.05
CA SER A 28 3.94 -21.41 -9.16
C SER A 28 3.63 -22.75 -8.49
N ALA A 29 2.95 -22.70 -7.35
CA ALA A 29 2.52 -23.87 -6.58
C ALA A 29 1.17 -23.55 -5.90
N VAL A 30 0.57 -24.55 -5.22
CA VAL A 30 -0.69 -24.36 -4.49
C VAL A 30 -0.48 -23.39 -3.33
N PHE A 31 -1.19 -22.27 -3.36
CA PHE A 31 -1.11 -21.24 -2.33
C PHE A 31 -1.88 -21.66 -1.07
N SER A 32 -1.21 -21.73 0.08
CA SER A 32 -1.81 -22.14 1.36
C SER A 32 -2.89 -21.17 1.84
N GLU A 33 -4.02 -21.70 2.32
CA GLU A 33 -5.12 -20.89 2.85
C GLU A 33 -4.70 -20.03 4.05
N ASP A 34 -3.84 -20.57 4.93
CA ASP A 34 -3.31 -19.85 6.09
C ASP A 34 -2.45 -18.62 5.72
N ALA A 35 -1.94 -18.56 4.49
CA ALA A 35 -1.16 -17.44 3.99
C ALA A 35 -2.01 -16.42 3.20
N ARG A 36 -3.32 -16.70 3.00
CA ARG A 36 -4.21 -15.78 2.29
C ARG A 36 -4.50 -14.56 3.14
N VAL A 37 -4.55 -13.40 2.48
CA VAL A 37 -4.98 -12.16 3.10
C VAL A 37 -6.49 -12.21 3.27
N ASN A 38 -6.95 -12.22 4.52
CA ASN A 38 -8.36 -12.11 4.83
C ASN A 38 -8.75 -10.65 4.82
N ARG A 39 -9.77 -10.31 4.02
CA ARG A 39 -10.36 -8.98 3.94
C ARG A 39 -11.66 -9.00 4.73
N GLN A 40 -11.76 -8.17 5.76
CA GLN A 40 -12.95 -8.09 6.61
C GLN A 40 -13.44 -6.64 6.65
N PHE A 41 -14.72 -6.45 6.37
CA PHE A 41 -15.37 -5.16 6.51
C PHE A 41 -16.19 -5.22 7.80
N SER A 42 -15.58 -4.78 8.90
CA SER A 42 -16.24 -4.80 10.21
C SER A 42 -17.39 -3.79 10.31
N GLU A 43 -17.37 -2.74 9.49
CA GLU A 43 -18.29 -1.61 9.50
C GLU A 43 -18.70 -1.28 8.06
N ASP A 44 -19.92 -0.75 7.89
CA ASP A 44 -20.34 -0.19 6.61
C ASP A 44 -19.65 1.17 6.40
N SER A 45 -18.72 1.21 5.45
CA SER A 45 -17.95 2.41 5.10
C SER A 45 -18.82 3.56 4.58
N MET A 46 -20.04 3.29 4.12
CA MET A 46 -20.95 4.31 3.63
C MET A 46 -21.82 4.95 4.72
N ALA A 47 -21.95 4.30 5.89
CA ALA A 47 -22.87 4.74 6.93
C ALA A 47 -22.46 6.07 7.59
N SER A 48 -21.16 6.40 7.61
CA SER A 48 -20.61 7.61 8.23
C SER A 48 -20.36 8.75 7.24
N LEU A 49 -20.92 8.70 6.03
CA LEU A 49 -20.68 9.73 5.03
C LEU A 49 -21.40 11.04 5.42
N PRO A 50 -20.69 12.18 5.39
CA PRO A 50 -21.30 13.48 5.62
C PRO A 50 -22.24 13.84 4.45
N THR A 51 -23.40 14.41 4.77
CA THR A 51 -24.32 14.92 3.75
C THR A 51 -23.74 16.17 3.10
N LEU A 52 -23.65 16.17 1.77
CA LEU A 52 -23.21 17.35 1.02
C LEU A 52 -24.35 18.36 0.86
N SER A 53 -24.04 19.63 1.08
CA SER A 53 -24.97 20.73 0.77
C SER A 53 -25.02 20.95 -0.74
N PRO A 54 -26.20 21.13 -1.35
CA PRO A 54 -26.33 21.46 -2.77
C PRO A 54 -25.79 22.85 -3.12
N ASN A 55 -25.63 23.74 -2.13
CA ASN A 55 -25.08 25.08 -2.29
C ASN A 55 -23.80 25.20 -1.47
N PRO A 56 -22.65 24.74 -1.99
CA PRO A 56 -21.38 24.82 -1.29
C PRO A 56 -20.87 26.27 -1.23
N PRO A 57 -20.26 26.70 -0.12
CA PRO A 57 -19.53 27.96 -0.08
C PRO A 57 -18.29 27.89 -0.97
N LYS A 58 -17.75 29.05 -1.35
CA LYS A 58 -16.45 29.11 -2.03
C LYS A 58 -15.37 28.54 -1.12
N PHE A 59 -14.42 27.82 -1.70
CA PHE A 59 -13.31 27.25 -0.97
C PHE A 59 -12.56 28.32 -0.16
N THR A 60 -12.35 28.02 1.12
CA THR A 60 -11.49 28.80 2.01
C THR A 60 -10.56 27.85 2.75
N PRO A 61 -9.23 28.04 2.69
CA PRO A 61 -8.29 27.14 3.35
C PRO A 61 -8.48 27.19 4.86
N ASP A 62 -8.83 26.05 5.47
CA ASP A 62 -9.12 25.91 6.91
C ASP A 62 -7.88 25.53 7.73
N GLY A 63 -6.68 25.86 7.23
CA GLY A 63 -5.40 25.52 7.86
C GLY A 63 -5.11 24.01 7.97
N GLY A 64 -5.90 23.16 7.30
CA GLY A 64 -5.67 21.72 7.22
C GLY A 64 -4.68 21.32 6.11
N GLN A 65 -4.68 20.05 5.73
CA GLN A 65 -3.74 19.49 4.74
C GLN A 65 -3.98 20.02 3.32
N LEU A 66 -5.21 20.46 3.03
CA LEU A 66 -5.59 20.99 1.74
C LEU A 66 -5.34 22.51 1.67
N SER A 67 -4.09 22.87 1.41
CA SER A 67 -3.69 24.27 1.16
C SER A 67 -4.10 24.73 -0.23
N GLN A 68 -4.10 26.05 -0.47
CA GLN A 68 -4.35 26.61 -1.80
C GLN A 68 -3.32 26.10 -2.83
N GLU A 69 -2.05 26.01 -2.45
CA GLU A 69 -0.98 25.49 -3.32
C GLU A 69 -1.23 24.04 -3.73
N ASN A 70 -1.67 23.19 -2.79
CA ASN A 70 -1.99 21.79 -3.04
C ASN A 70 -3.22 21.64 -3.95
N LEU A 71 -4.21 22.53 -3.78
CA LEU A 71 -5.39 22.57 -4.64
C LEU A 71 -5.04 22.98 -6.07
N GLU A 72 -4.18 23.98 -6.23
CA GLU A 72 -3.66 24.41 -7.54
C GLU A 72 -2.82 23.31 -8.21
N ALA A 73 -2.01 22.58 -7.44
CA ALA A 73 -1.23 21.44 -7.93
C ALA A 73 -2.09 20.27 -8.43
N MET A 74 -3.30 20.08 -7.85
CA MET A 74 -4.27 19.09 -8.33
C MET A 74 -4.87 19.43 -9.70
N ASN A 75 -4.70 20.68 -10.18
CA ASN A 75 -5.12 21.14 -11.51
C ASN A 75 -6.55 20.70 -11.86
N ILE A 76 -7.50 21.04 -10.99
CA ILE A 76 -8.91 20.65 -11.11
C ILE A 76 -9.54 21.42 -12.27
N ASN A 77 -10.28 20.70 -13.12
CA ASN A 77 -11.01 21.24 -14.27
C ASN A 77 -10.14 22.00 -15.31
N PRO A 78 -9.07 21.40 -15.87
CA PRO A 78 -8.22 22.09 -16.83
C PRO A 78 -8.98 22.44 -18.13
N ASP A 79 -9.97 21.63 -18.49
CA ASP A 79 -10.76 21.77 -19.71
C ASP A 79 -11.99 22.65 -19.54
N GLY A 80 -12.31 23.11 -18.32
CA GLY A 80 -13.49 23.92 -18.05
C GLY A 80 -14.82 23.19 -18.26
N PHE A 81 -14.82 21.86 -18.21
CA PHE A 81 -16.01 21.03 -18.42
C PHE A 81 -17.02 21.15 -17.26
N ILE A 82 -16.51 21.32 -16.05
CA ILE A 82 -17.29 21.40 -14.81
C ILE A 82 -17.76 22.83 -14.57
N TRP A 83 -18.97 23.01 -14.04
CA TRP A 83 -19.51 24.33 -13.71
C TRP A 83 -18.80 24.93 -12.49
N PRO A 84 -18.70 26.27 -12.37
CA PRO A 84 -18.05 26.88 -11.21
C PRO A 84 -18.72 26.51 -9.88
N GLU A 85 -20.03 26.23 -9.86
CA GLU A 85 -20.73 25.72 -8.68
C GLU A 85 -20.33 24.28 -8.33
N GLU A 86 -20.12 23.42 -9.33
CA GLU A 86 -19.69 22.04 -9.15
C GLU A 86 -18.22 21.95 -8.72
N GLU A 87 -17.36 22.86 -9.19
CA GLU A 87 -15.99 22.99 -8.68
C GLU A 87 -15.98 23.29 -7.18
N ASN A 88 -16.84 24.19 -6.71
CA ASN A 88 -16.95 24.50 -5.28
C ASN A 88 -17.44 23.29 -4.47
N LEU A 89 -18.36 22.50 -5.03
CA LEU A 89 -18.83 21.25 -4.41
C LEU A 89 -17.67 20.26 -4.27
N PHE A 90 -16.89 20.11 -5.34
CA PHE A 90 -15.74 19.22 -5.37
C PHE A 90 -14.66 19.66 -4.37
N CYS A 91 -14.35 20.96 -4.31
CA CYS A 91 -13.43 21.51 -3.32
C CYS A 91 -13.92 21.26 -1.88
N THR A 92 -15.22 21.40 -1.63
CA THR A 92 -15.83 21.13 -0.32
C THR A 92 -15.69 19.64 0.04
N LEU A 93 -15.90 18.74 -0.91
CA LEU A 93 -15.71 17.29 -0.73
C LEU A 93 -14.26 16.96 -0.40
N LEU A 94 -13.29 17.52 -1.14
CA LEU A 94 -11.88 17.35 -0.84
C LEU A 94 -11.51 17.89 0.55
N GLN A 95 -12.03 19.05 0.92
CA GLN A 95 -11.82 19.66 2.23
C GLN A 95 -12.41 18.80 3.36
N THR A 96 -13.59 18.24 3.15
CA THR A 96 -14.24 17.32 4.11
C THR A 96 -13.39 16.08 4.36
N HIS A 97 -12.72 15.57 3.31
CA HIS A 97 -11.89 14.38 3.36
C HIS A 97 -10.39 14.69 3.40
N GLN A 98 -9.99 15.91 3.77
CA GLN A 98 -8.60 16.39 3.63
C GLN A 98 -7.57 15.50 4.33
N ASN A 99 -7.95 14.85 5.44
CA ASN A 99 -7.06 13.99 6.23
C ASN A 99 -6.68 12.68 5.53
N HIS A 100 -7.31 12.34 4.40
CA HIS A 100 -6.98 11.15 3.61
C HIS A 100 -6.02 11.43 2.46
N PHE A 101 -5.77 12.70 2.14
CA PHE A 101 -4.83 13.08 1.09
C PHE A 101 -3.44 13.29 1.68
N VAL A 102 -2.45 12.69 1.05
CA VAL A 102 -1.06 12.76 1.51
C VAL A 102 -0.29 13.65 0.55
N PHE A 103 0.11 14.84 1.02
CA PHE A 103 0.95 15.77 0.25
C PHE A 103 2.42 15.66 0.65
N GLU A 104 2.69 15.27 1.89
CA GLU A 104 4.04 15.06 2.41
C GLU A 104 4.28 13.63 2.92
N ASP A 105 5.54 13.21 2.91
CA ASP A 105 5.98 11.91 3.42
C ASP A 105 5.67 11.72 4.92
N SER A 106 5.58 12.82 5.66
CA SER A 106 5.24 12.86 7.09
C SER A 106 3.77 12.45 7.37
N GLN A 107 2.89 12.65 6.38
CA GLN A 107 1.46 12.38 6.46
C GLN A 107 1.10 10.98 5.98
N ARG A 108 2.09 10.17 5.57
CA ARG A 108 1.88 8.80 5.13
C ARG A 108 1.35 7.95 6.28
N ASP A 109 0.22 7.30 6.03
CA ASP A 109 -0.37 6.35 6.96
C ASP A 109 -0.45 4.94 6.37
N THR A 110 -0.68 3.95 7.24
CA THR A 110 -0.86 2.54 6.91
C THR A 110 -2.34 2.22 6.81
N PHE A 111 -2.73 1.18 6.09
CA PHE A 111 -4.12 0.72 6.12
C PHE A 111 -4.55 0.30 7.53
N ARG A 112 -5.85 0.47 7.81
CA ARG A 112 -6.49 -0.02 9.04
C ARG A 112 -6.24 -1.52 9.20
N GLU A 113 -5.64 -1.90 10.32
CA GLU A 113 -5.24 -3.30 10.60
C GLU A 113 -6.45 -4.23 10.68
N ASP A 114 -7.59 -3.74 11.13
CA ASP A 114 -8.83 -4.53 11.27
C ASP A 114 -9.36 -5.01 9.91
N TYR A 115 -9.02 -4.32 8.82
CA TYR A 115 -9.54 -4.63 7.49
C TYR A 115 -8.78 -5.76 6.80
N PHE A 116 -7.47 -5.87 7.09
CA PHE A 116 -6.58 -6.77 6.38
C PHE A 116 -5.68 -7.52 7.36
N SER A 117 -5.69 -8.85 7.27
CA SER A 117 -4.68 -9.64 7.97
C SER A 117 -3.27 -9.30 7.46
N SER A 118 -2.29 -9.39 8.37
CA SER A 118 -0.88 -9.18 8.03
C SER A 118 -0.44 -10.09 6.88
N TYR A 119 0.33 -9.54 5.93
CA TYR A 119 0.75 -10.28 4.75
C TYR A 119 1.79 -11.35 5.13
N ILE A 120 1.57 -12.59 4.69
CA ILE A 120 2.47 -13.72 4.89
C ILE A 120 3.02 -14.13 3.52
N ILE A 121 4.35 -14.24 3.41
CA ILE A 121 5.00 -14.81 2.23
C ILE A 121 5.12 -16.32 2.50
N PRO A 122 4.31 -17.18 1.85
CA PRO A 122 4.41 -18.61 2.05
C PRO A 122 5.73 -19.13 1.49
N VAL A 123 6.54 -19.74 2.36
CA VAL A 123 7.83 -20.33 1.98
C VAL A 123 7.76 -21.83 2.22
N VAL A 124 8.03 -22.59 1.17
CA VAL A 124 8.19 -24.05 1.24
C VAL A 124 9.66 -24.39 1.13
N LEU A 125 10.11 -25.32 1.97
CA LEU A 125 11.47 -25.84 1.87
C LEU A 125 11.54 -26.81 0.69
N HIS A 126 12.43 -26.53 -0.25
CA HIS A 126 12.78 -27.45 -1.33
C HIS A 126 14.20 -28.01 -1.07
N SER A 127 14.57 -29.08 -1.77
CA SER A 127 15.74 -29.92 -1.45
C SER A 127 17.05 -29.18 -1.14
N PHE A 128 17.29 -28.02 -1.78
CA PHE A 128 18.50 -27.23 -1.58
C PHE A 128 18.27 -25.75 -1.23
N ASN A 129 17.07 -25.20 -1.48
CA ASN A 129 16.76 -23.78 -1.28
C ASN A 129 15.32 -23.58 -0.78
N LYS A 130 15.09 -22.46 -0.08
CA LYS A 130 13.73 -21.99 0.24
C LYS A 130 13.08 -21.40 -1.03
N ILE A 131 11.82 -21.74 -1.30
CA ILE A 131 11.04 -21.16 -2.40
C ILE A 131 9.78 -20.47 -1.87
N SER A 132 9.43 -19.32 -2.44
CA SER A 132 8.16 -18.65 -2.13
C SER A 132 7.09 -19.05 -3.14
N ILE A 133 5.83 -19.18 -2.68
CA ILE A 133 4.72 -19.50 -3.57
C ILE A 133 4.09 -18.19 -4.06
N ARG A 134 3.90 -18.05 -5.38
CA ARG A 134 3.20 -16.89 -5.95
C ARG A 134 1.70 -17.01 -5.69
N ASP A 135 1.11 -15.93 -5.19
CA ASP A 135 -0.34 -15.80 -5.17
C ASP A 135 -0.83 -15.53 -6.60
N ALA A 136 -1.75 -16.36 -7.10
CA ALA A 136 -2.34 -16.26 -8.42
C ALA A 136 -3.86 -15.97 -8.32
N GLY A 137 -4.30 -15.33 -7.23
CA GLY A 137 -5.68 -14.90 -7.06
C GLY A 137 -6.20 -14.17 -8.30
N LEU A 138 -7.24 -14.73 -8.92
CA LEU A 138 -7.93 -14.07 -10.01
C LEU A 138 -8.52 -12.76 -9.48
N PRO A 139 -8.37 -11.64 -10.21
CA PRO A 139 -9.07 -10.43 -9.86
C PRO A 139 -10.58 -10.70 -9.89
N SER A 140 -11.34 -9.97 -9.07
CA SER A 140 -12.80 -9.99 -9.12
C SER A 140 -13.27 -9.69 -10.55
N ASN A 141 -14.39 -10.31 -10.96
CA ASN A 141 -15.01 -10.02 -12.24
C ASN A 141 -15.36 -8.50 -12.31
N LEU A 142 -14.98 -7.87 -13.42
CA LEU A 142 -15.12 -6.42 -13.62
C LEU A 142 -16.59 -5.99 -13.62
N ASP A 143 -17.49 -6.77 -14.25
CA ASP A 143 -18.90 -6.43 -14.38
C ASP A 143 -19.57 -6.34 -13.00
N ASN A 144 -19.26 -7.31 -12.13
CA ASN A 144 -19.75 -7.32 -10.75
C ASN A 144 -19.22 -6.15 -9.93
N LEU A 145 -17.98 -5.70 -10.20
CA LEU A 145 -17.38 -4.56 -9.51
C LEU A 145 -17.99 -3.23 -9.97
N MET A 146 -18.36 -3.12 -11.25
CA MET A 146 -18.87 -1.88 -11.84
C MET A 146 -20.38 -1.70 -11.63
N GLN A 147 -21.13 -2.79 -11.47
CA GLN A 147 -22.58 -2.78 -11.34
C GLN A 147 -23.14 -1.80 -10.28
N PRO A 148 -22.56 -1.66 -9.08
CA PRO A 148 -23.06 -0.72 -8.06
C PRO A 148 -22.92 0.75 -8.47
N PHE A 149 -21.99 1.05 -9.39
CA PHE A 149 -21.70 2.41 -9.85
C PHE A 149 -22.46 2.76 -11.14
N ALA A 150 -23.31 1.85 -11.65
CA ALA A 150 -24.10 2.10 -12.83
C ALA A 150 -25.13 3.22 -12.57
N GLY A 151 -25.12 4.26 -13.40
CA GLY A 151 -26.04 5.40 -13.29
C GLY A 151 -25.51 6.59 -12.49
N CYS A 152 -24.27 6.54 -11.99
CA CYS A 152 -23.59 7.73 -11.46
C CYS A 152 -23.30 8.71 -12.61
N GLN A 153 -23.56 10.00 -12.39
CA GLN A 153 -23.32 11.05 -13.39
C GLN A 153 -21.84 11.43 -13.47
N CYS A 154 -21.12 11.30 -12.36
CA CYS A 154 -19.71 11.68 -12.24
C CYS A 154 -18.92 10.52 -11.65
N TYR A 155 -17.74 10.27 -12.23
CA TYR A 155 -16.77 9.30 -11.73
C TYR A 155 -15.46 10.01 -11.45
N THR A 156 -14.84 9.67 -10.34
CA THR A 156 -13.49 10.10 -10.02
C THR A 156 -12.62 8.87 -9.86
N VAL A 157 -11.46 8.90 -10.50
CA VAL A 157 -10.48 7.81 -10.45
C VAL A 157 -9.28 8.33 -9.67
N PHE A 158 -9.01 7.69 -8.55
CA PHE A 158 -7.83 7.98 -7.73
C PHE A 158 -6.85 6.83 -7.85
N ASP A 159 -5.58 7.14 -8.11
CA ASP A 159 -4.50 6.17 -8.03
C ASP A 159 -3.84 6.24 -6.64
N LEU A 160 -3.58 5.08 -6.04
CA LEU A 160 -2.91 4.99 -4.75
C LEU A 160 -1.45 4.59 -4.95
N HIS A 161 -0.60 5.60 -5.13
CA HIS A 161 0.82 5.42 -5.46
C HIS A 161 1.60 4.54 -4.47
N TRP A 162 1.21 4.49 -3.19
CA TRP A 162 1.90 3.76 -2.11
C TRP A 162 1.11 2.54 -1.57
N GLY A 163 0.13 2.04 -2.33
CA GLY A 163 -0.78 1.00 -1.84
C GLY A 163 -0.11 -0.34 -1.46
N PHE A 164 1.05 -0.66 -2.03
CA PHE A 164 1.76 -1.92 -1.69
C PHE A 164 2.44 -1.87 -0.32
N ASP A 165 3.04 -0.73 0.01
CA ASP A 165 3.87 -0.54 1.20
C ASP A 165 3.04 -0.11 2.42
N ALA A 166 1.80 0.33 2.20
CA ALA A 166 0.83 0.62 3.26
C ALA A 166 0.31 -0.64 4.00
N ARG A 167 0.79 -1.85 3.68
CA ARG A 167 0.41 -3.09 4.37
C ARG A 167 1.53 -3.62 5.26
N LYS A 168 1.17 -4.05 6.47
CA LYS A 168 2.11 -4.67 7.41
C LYS A 168 2.42 -6.11 7.01
N VAL A 169 3.72 -6.42 6.99
CA VAL A 169 4.23 -7.79 6.80
C VAL A 169 4.27 -8.50 8.14
N HIS A 170 3.77 -9.74 8.16
CA HIS A 170 3.79 -10.60 9.34
C HIS A 170 5.23 -10.87 9.80
N SER A 171 5.47 -10.91 11.11
CA SER A 171 6.81 -11.09 11.72
C SER A 171 7.63 -12.22 11.08
N LYS A 172 7.02 -13.40 10.91
CA LYS A 172 7.60 -14.59 10.23
C LYS A 172 8.15 -14.34 8.83
N SER A 173 7.64 -13.33 8.11
CA SER A 173 8.01 -13.04 6.71
C SER A 173 8.96 -11.84 6.56
N ARG A 174 9.20 -11.06 7.62
CA ARG A 174 10.03 -9.83 7.54
C ARG A 174 11.48 -10.11 7.17
N ASP A 175 12.05 -11.20 7.67
CA ASP A 175 13.44 -11.59 7.36
C ASP A 175 13.66 -11.91 5.85
N LEU A 176 12.58 -12.27 5.14
CA LEU A 176 12.63 -12.57 3.72
C LEU A 176 12.87 -11.29 2.90
N THR A 177 12.32 -10.16 3.36
CA THR A 177 12.42 -8.85 2.72
C THR A 177 13.58 -8.01 3.25
N ALA A 178 14.15 -8.36 4.41
CA ALA A 178 15.30 -7.66 4.97
C ALA A 178 16.51 -7.66 4.03
N PHE A 179 17.25 -6.55 4.01
CA PHE A 179 18.48 -6.41 3.22
C PHE A 179 19.66 -6.06 4.13
N LEU A 180 20.83 -6.61 3.79
CA LEU A 180 22.03 -6.38 4.56
C LEU A 180 22.67 -5.07 4.07
N THR A 181 22.71 -4.07 4.94
CA THR A 181 23.50 -2.85 4.68
C THR A 181 24.84 -2.94 5.42
N PRO A 182 25.85 -2.16 5.00
CA PRO A 182 27.10 -2.03 5.77
C PRO A 182 26.90 -1.56 7.22
N LEU A 183 25.76 -0.94 7.52
CA LEU A 183 25.39 -0.43 8.84
C LEU A 183 24.59 -1.44 9.68
N GLY A 184 24.21 -2.58 9.12
CA GLY A 184 23.41 -3.61 9.79
C GLY A 184 22.30 -4.18 8.93
N LEU A 185 21.51 -5.07 9.54
CA LEU A 185 20.33 -5.68 8.92
C LEU A 185 19.14 -4.73 9.13
N LEU A 186 18.60 -4.23 8.02
CA LEU A 186 17.36 -3.44 7.98
C LEU A 186 16.18 -4.32 7.57
#